data_AF-A0A0U2X9M8-F1
#
_entry.id   AF-A0A0U2X9M8-F1
#
_cell.length_a   1.000
_cell.length_b   1.000
_cell.length_c   1.000
_cell.angle_alpha   90.00
_cell.angle_beta   90.00
_cell.angle_gamma   90.00
#
_symmetry.space_group_name_H-M   'P 1'
#
loop_
_entity.id
_entity.type
_entity.pdbx_description
1 polymer ?
#
loop_
_entity_poly.entity_id
_entity_poly.type
_entity_poly.pdbx_seq_one_letter_code
_entity_poly.pdbx_strand_id
1 'polypeptide(L)'
;MDQNLLQMNQVRSEDELAVVNISSTEIGALSKEAAERILQTKDTDHIHQIMYVPIEKKADLHWLIQRIGQALEVEDNDIVALELADLLYFFVIPFYKEYILMERHLYECIDDLLARLASWAHSDIHTLVDAMRDDLFV
;
A
#
# COMPACT_ATOMS: atom_id res chain seq x y z
N MET A 1 -2.70 31.54 37.99
CA MET A 1 -1.82 31.69 36.82
C MET A 1 -0.62 30.81 37.14
N ASP A 2 -0.38 29.66 36.52
CA ASP A 2 -0.69 29.24 35.15
C ASP A 2 -1.15 27.77 35.09
N GLN A 3 -2.41 27.58 34.72
CA GLN A 3 -2.90 26.36 34.08
C GLN A 3 -2.75 26.63 32.58
N ASN A 4 -1.76 26.03 31.88
CA ASN A 4 -1.74 25.82 30.41
C ASN A 4 -0.34 25.49 29.85
N LEU A 5 0.38 24.51 30.41
CA LEU A 5 1.66 24.08 29.81
C LEU A 5 1.81 22.57 29.63
N LEU A 6 0.77 21.77 29.87
CA LEU A 6 0.87 20.30 29.82
C LEU A 6 -0.13 19.60 28.88
N GLN A 7 -0.74 20.31 27.92
CA GLN A 7 -1.70 19.70 26.98
C GLN A 7 -1.35 19.87 25.50
N MET A 8 -0.09 20.11 25.14
CA MET A 8 0.32 20.28 23.74
C MET A 8 1.03 19.06 23.11
N ASN A 9 1.15 17.93 23.80
CA ASN A 9 1.88 16.76 23.28
C ASN A 9 1.08 15.45 23.26
N GLN A 10 -0.25 15.51 23.35
CA GLN A 10 -1.04 14.28 23.52
C GLN A 10 -2.33 14.25 22.70
N VAL A 11 -2.25 14.65 21.42
CA VAL A 11 -3.12 14.12 20.37
C VAL A 11 -2.30 14.06 19.08
N ARG A 12 -1.30 13.18 19.00
CA ARG A 12 -1.02 12.59 17.68
C ARG A 12 -2.25 11.75 17.42
N SER A 13 -3.16 12.27 16.60
CA SER A 13 -4.41 11.58 16.29
C SER A 13 -4.04 10.16 15.84
N GLU A 14 -4.72 9.13 16.35
CA GLU A 14 -4.46 7.73 15.98
C GLU A 14 -4.56 7.48 14.46
N ASP A 15 -5.08 8.46 13.72
CA ASP A 15 -5.20 8.54 12.27
C ASP A 15 -3.93 8.94 11.52
N GLU A 16 -3.00 9.72 12.10
CA GLU A 16 -1.89 10.29 11.31
C GLU A 16 -0.76 9.28 11.07
N LEU A 17 -0.41 9.05 9.80
CA LEU A 17 0.81 8.34 9.42
C LEU A 17 1.99 9.30 9.58
N ALA A 18 3.07 8.86 10.24
CA ALA A 18 4.29 9.66 10.36
C ALA A 18 5.10 9.67 9.05
N VAL A 19 4.77 8.78 8.12
CA VAL A 19 5.31 8.76 6.75
C VAL A 19 4.17 9.03 5.77
N VAL A 20 4.28 10.14 5.05
CA VAL A 20 3.41 10.50 3.93
C VAL A 20 4.24 10.39 2.66
N ASN A 21 3.77 9.66 1.65
CA ASN A 21 4.48 9.53 0.38
C ASN A 21 4.42 10.80 -0.49
N ILE A 22 3.25 11.44 -0.54
CA ILE A 22 2.96 12.64 -1.31
C ILE A 22 1.78 13.38 -0.65
N SER A 23 1.80 14.70 -0.63
CA SER A 23 0.67 15.49 -0.10
C SER A 23 -0.46 15.54 -1.13
N SER A 24 -1.71 15.51 -0.66
CA SER A 24 -2.89 15.71 -1.53
C SER A 24 -2.93 17.07 -2.24
N THR A 25 -2.17 18.04 -1.76
CA THR A 25 -2.08 19.39 -2.38
C THR A 25 -0.94 19.52 -3.38
N GLU A 26 -0.07 18.52 -3.51
CA GLU A 26 1.05 18.56 -4.44
C GLU A 26 0.59 18.38 -5.88
N ILE A 27 1.18 19.16 -6.78
CA ILE A 27 0.95 19.04 -8.22
C ILE A 27 1.44 17.66 -8.66
N GLY A 28 0.55 16.87 -9.26
CA GLY A 28 0.85 15.50 -9.68
C GLY A 28 0.32 14.43 -8.74
N ALA A 29 -0.27 14.79 -7.60
CA ALA A 29 -0.99 13.84 -6.75
C ALA A 29 -2.16 13.19 -7.50
N LEU A 30 -2.23 11.86 -7.44
CA LEU A 30 -3.29 11.07 -8.04
C LEU A 30 -4.46 10.95 -7.06
N SER A 31 -5.67 11.32 -7.49
CA SER A 31 -6.85 11.17 -6.64
C SER A 31 -7.19 9.69 -6.40
N LYS A 32 -7.80 9.38 -5.26
CA LYS A 32 -8.24 8.01 -4.95
C LYS A 32 -9.26 7.48 -5.95
N GLU A 33 -10.14 8.33 -6.47
CA GLU A 33 -11.12 7.95 -7.49
C GLU A 33 -10.43 7.57 -8.81
N ALA A 34 -9.36 8.28 -9.17
CA ALA A 34 -8.57 7.94 -10.36
C ALA A 34 -7.80 6.63 -10.16
N ALA A 35 -7.17 6.44 -9.01
CA ALA A 35 -6.48 5.20 -8.67
C ALA A 35 -7.45 4.00 -8.57
N GLU A 36 -8.63 4.18 -7.99
CA GLU A 36 -9.67 3.15 -7.95
C GLU A 36 -10.10 2.77 -9.37
N ARG A 37 -10.24 3.74 -10.28
CA ARG A 37 -10.52 3.45 -11.68
C ARG A 37 -9.41 2.62 -12.32
N ILE A 38 -8.14 3.01 -12.16
CA ILE A 38 -6.99 2.26 -12.69
C ILE A 38 -7.01 0.80 -12.21
N LEU A 39 -7.24 0.58 -10.91
CA LEU A 39 -7.30 -0.75 -10.31
C LEU A 39 -8.51 -1.56 -10.79
N GLN A 40 -9.68 -0.92 -10.93
CA GLN A 40 -10.89 -1.57 -11.42
C GLN A 40 -10.80 -1.95 -12.90
N THR A 41 -10.19 -1.09 -13.73
CA THR A 41 -9.99 -1.37 -15.15
C THR A 41 -8.74 -2.21 -15.41
N LYS A 42 -7.90 -2.41 -14.39
CA LYS A 42 -6.60 -3.11 -14.47
C LYS A 42 -5.73 -2.54 -15.58
N ASP A 43 -5.67 -1.21 -15.65
CA ASP A 43 -4.94 -0.49 -16.69
C ASP A 43 -3.43 -0.56 -16.42
N THR A 44 -2.77 -1.58 -16.97
CA THR A 44 -1.34 -1.87 -16.74
C THR A 44 -0.44 -0.72 -17.16
N ASP A 45 -0.84 0.07 -18.16
CA ASP A 45 -0.08 1.25 -18.58
C ASP A 45 -0.06 2.34 -17.49
N HIS A 46 -0.97 2.28 -16.51
CA HIS A 46 -1.17 3.31 -15.50
C HIS A 46 -1.07 2.81 -14.05
N ILE A 47 -0.93 1.50 -13.79
CA ILE A 47 -0.80 0.95 -12.41
C ILE A 47 0.35 1.62 -11.64
N HIS A 48 1.49 1.84 -12.29
CA HIS A 48 2.63 2.54 -11.69
C HIS A 48 2.27 3.93 -11.13
N GLN A 49 1.24 4.60 -11.65
CA GLN A 49 0.82 5.93 -11.18
C GLN A 49 0.20 5.89 -9.78
N ILE A 50 -0.20 4.72 -9.29
CA ILE A 50 -0.78 4.55 -7.96
C ILE A 50 0.21 4.95 -6.85
N MET A 51 1.52 4.92 -7.12
CA MET A 51 2.54 5.44 -6.19
C MET A 51 2.36 6.93 -5.85
N TYR A 52 1.64 7.69 -6.70
CA TYR A 52 1.33 9.10 -6.50
C TYR A 52 0.01 9.35 -5.78
N VAL A 53 -0.67 8.31 -5.27
CA VAL A 53 -1.84 8.49 -4.42
C VAL A 53 -1.40 8.96 -3.03
N PRO A 54 -1.91 10.10 -2.52
CA PRO A 54 -1.61 10.55 -1.16
C PRO A 54 -2.11 9.53 -0.12
N ILE A 55 -1.18 9.09 0.73
CA ILE A 55 -1.46 8.27 1.91
C ILE A 55 -1.16 9.13 3.15
N GLU A 56 -2.19 9.80 3.67
CA GLU A 56 -2.05 10.78 4.76
C GLU A 56 -2.41 10.17 6.12
N LYS A 57 -3.25 9.14 6.10
CA LYS A 57 -3.71 8.43 7.30
C LYS A 57 -3.77 6.92 7.09
N LYS A 58 -3.80 6.17 8.19
CA LYS A 58 -3.85 4.70 8.16
C LYS A 58 -4.97 4.16 7.29
N ALA A 59 -6.15 4.78 7.37
CA ALA A 59 -7.32 4.40 6.55
C ALA A 59 -7.03 4.45 5.04
N ASP A 60 -6.12 5.32 4.59
CA ASP A 60 -5.73 5.43 3.19
C ASP A 60 -4.86 4.25 2.76
N LEU A 61 -3.94 3.83 3.62
CA LEU A 61 -3.11 2.64 3.39
C LEU A 61 -3.94 1.36 3.41
N HIS A 62 -4.85 1.22 4.37
CA HIS A 62 -5.82 0.11 4.40
C HIS A 62 -6.64 0.07 3.12
N TRP A 63 -7.17 1.22 2.69
CA TRP A 63 -7.90 1.32 1.43
C TRP A 63 -7.04 0.86 0.25
N LEU A 64 -5.80 1.34 0.14
CA LEU A 64 -4.92 0.98 -0.98
C LEU A 64 -4.68 -0.54 -1.03
N ILE A 65 -4.27 -1.14 0.09
CA ILE A 65 -4.00 -2.59 0.18
C ILE A 65 -5.26 -3.40 -0.14
N GLN A 66 -6.42 -2.98 0.36
CA GLN A 66 -7.69 -3.62 0.05
C GLN A 66 -8.03 -3.54 -1.46
N ARG A 67 -7.80 -2.39 -2.10
CA ARG A 67 -8.05 -2.22 -3.54
C ARG A 67 -7.09 -3.02 -4.41
N ILE A 68 -5.82 -3.12 -4.02
CA ILE A 68 -4.85 -4.02 -4.66
C ILE A 68 -5.35 -5.48 -4.56
N GLY A 69 -5.80 -5.90 -3.38
CA GLY A 69 -6.35 -7.25 -3.20
C GLY A 69 -7.56 -7.55 -4.07
N GLN A 70 -8.49 -6.61 -4.18
CA GLN A 70 -9.65 -6.74 -5.08
C GLN A 70 -9.23 -6.82 -6.55
N ALA A 71 -8.19 -6.08 -6.96
CA ALA A 71 -7.67 -6.16 -8.32
C ALA A 71 -7.02 -7.53 -8.62
N LEU A 72 -6.46 -8.20 -7.60
CA LEU A 72 -5.90 -9.56 -7.69
C LEU A 72 -6.96 -10.67 -7.62
N GLU A 73 -8.11 -10.46 -6.97
CA GLU A 73 -9.16 -11.50 -6.80
C GLU A 73 -9.86 -11.91 -8.10
N VAL A 74 -9.84 -11.06 -9.11
CA VAL A 74 -10.47 -11.34 -10.40
C VAL A 74 -9.37 -11.88 -11.33
N GLU A 75 -9.41 -13.16 -11.71
CA GLU A 75 -8.51 -13.83 -12.70
C GLU A 75 -8.35 -12.99 -14.00
N ASP A 76 -7.37 -13.09 -14.91
CA ASP A 76 -6.42 -14.15 -15.32
C ASP A 76 -5.30 -13.45 -16.15
N ASN A 77 -4.54 -12.52 -15.54
CA ASN A 77 -3.56 -11.70 -16.26
C ASN A 77 -2.28 -11.52 -15.46
N ASP A 78 -1.27 -12.31 -15.82
CA ASP A 78 0.06 -12.28 -15.23
C ASP A 78 0.69 -10.89 -15.27
N ILE A 79 0.40 -10.08 -16.29
CA ILE A 79 0.93 -8.71 -16.41
C ILE A 79 0.35 -7.83 -15.30
N VAL A 80 -0.96 -7.92 -15.04
CA VAL A 80 -1.58 -7.17 -13.95
C VAL A 80 -1.04 -7.63 -12.60
N ALA A 81 -0.90 -8.95 -12.41
CA ALA A 81 -0.34 -9.50 -11.18
C ALA A 81 1.10 -9.04 -10.95
N LEU A 82 1.92 -9.00 -12.01
CA LEU A 82 3.29 -8.50 -11.96
C LEU A 82 3.35 -7.00 -11.62
N GLU A 83 2.57 -6.16 -12.29
CA GLU A 83 2.51 -4.71 -12.02
C GLU A 83 2.04 -4.42 -10.57
N LEU A 84 1.10 -5.22 -10.04
CA LEU A 84 0.67 -5.11 -8.65
C LEU A 84 1.73 -5.63 -7.66
N ALA A 85 2.47 -6.67 -8.02
CA ALA A 85 3.62 -7.13 -7.24
C ALA A 85 4.72 -6.06 -7.20
N ASP A 86 5.01 -5.41 -8.33
CA ASP A 86 5.94 -4.29 -8.43
C ASP A 86 5.48 -3.12 -7.57
N LEU A 87 4.20 -2.76 -7.61
CA LEU A 87 3.64 -1.71 -6.74
C LEU A 87 3.82 -2.05 -5.25
N LEU A 88 3.61 -3.30 -4.85
CA LEU A 88 3.83 -3.73 -3.47
C LEU A 88 5.30 -3.65 -3.08
N TYR A 89 6.19 -4.16 -3.93
CA TYR A 89 7.63 -4.25 -3.67
C TYR A 89 8.35 -2.91 -3.71
N PHE A 90 8.08 -2.05 -4.70
CA PHE A 90 8.79 -0.78 -4.87
C PHE A 90 8.18 0.38 -4.11
N PHE A 91 6.92 0.29 -3.68
CA PHE A 91 6.23 1.39 -3.04
C PHE A 91 5.60 1.01 -1.69
N VAL A 92 4.69 0.04 -1.64
CA VAL A 92 3.93 -0.19 -0.39
C VAL A 92 4.82 -0.67 0.75
N ILE A 93 5.63 -1.71 0.52
CA ILE A 93 6.49 -2.26 1.57
C ILE A 93 7.61 -1.27 1.96
N PRO A 94 8.40 -0.67 1.04
CA PRO A 94 9.49 0.21 1.43
C PRO A 94 9.05 1.44 2.23
N PHE A 95 7.89 2.02 1.90
CA PHE A 95 7.41 3.24 2.58
C PHE A 95 6.63 2.94 3.86
N TYR A 96 5.96 1.80 3.94
CA TYR A 96 5.02 1.52 5.04
C TYR A 96 5.33 0.27 5.86
N LYS A 97 6.50 -0.38 5.65
CA LYS A 97 6.92 -1.59 6.38
C LYS A 97 6.71 -1.50 7.89
N GLU A 98 7.20 -0.44 8.53
CA GLU A 98 7.08 -0.29 9.98
C GLU A 98 5.61 -0.31 10.42
N TYR A 99 4.73 0.35 9.68
CA TYR A 99 3.29 0.35 9.95
C TYR A 99 2.64 -1.02 9.72
N ILE A 100 2.99 -1.67 8.62
CA ILE A 100 2.50 -3.01 8.28
C ILE A 100 2.88 -3.99 9.40
N LEU A 101 4.12 -3.95 9.90
CA LEU A 101 4.58 -4.85 10.96
C LEU A 101 3.97 -4.54 12.34
N MET A 102 3.64 -3.27 12.61
CA MET A 102 3.03 -2.85 13.88
C MET A 102 1.52 -3.14 13.94
N GLU A 103 0.84 -3.19 12.81
CA GLU A 103 -0.61 -3.39 12.72
C GLU A 103 -0.92 -4.79 12.18
N ARG A 104 -1.40 -5.66 13.06
CA ARG A 104 -1.59 -7.08 12.76
C ARG A 104 -2.53 -7.30 11.56
N HIS A 105 -3.58 -6.51 11.42
CA HIS A 105 -4.53 -6.71 10.33
C HIS A 105 -3.91 -6.36 8.96
N LEU A 106 -3.13 -5.28 8.85
CA LEU A 106 -2.37 -4.94 7.65
C LEU A 106 -1.35 -6.02 7.30
N TYR A 107 -0.64 -6.53 8.30
CA TYR A 107 0.29 -7.64 8.09
C TYR A 107 -0.41 -8.88 7.53
N GLU A 108 -1.52 -9.31 8.14
CA GLU A 108 -2.32 -10.43 7.64
C GLU A 108 -2.85 -10.19 6.23
N CYS A 109 -3.30 -8.95 5.92
CA CYS A 109 -3.70 -8.59 4.56
C CYS A 109 -2.54 -8.68 3.56
N ILE A 110 -1.35 -8.20 3.90
CA ILE A 110 -0.17 -8.28 3.03
C ILE A 110 0.25 -9.74 2.84
N ASP A 111 0.29 -10.55 3.91
CA ASP A 111 0.63 -11.98 3.82
C ASP A 111 -0.35 -12.73 2.91
N ASP A 112 -1.66 -12.46 3.03
CA ASP A 112 -2.69 -13.01 2.14
C ASP A 112 -2.44 -12.61 0.67
N LEU A 113 -2.05 -11.36 0.40
CA LEU A 113 -1.72 -10.92 -0.96
C LEU A 113 -0.49 -11.63 -1.51
N LEU A 114 0.57 -11.77 -0.70
CA LEU A 114 1.79 -12.48 -1.08
C LEU A 114 1.52 -13.96 -1.32
N ALA A 115 0.67 -14.60 -0.52
CA ALA A 115 0.25 -15.98 -0.73
C ALA A 115 -0.52 -16.15 -2.05
N ARG A 116 -1.41 -15.21 -2.37
CA ARG A 116 -2.12 -15.20 -3.67
C ARG A 116 -1.13 -15.03 -4.81
N LEU A 117 -0.23 -14.05 -4.75
CA LEU A 117 0.81 -13.81 -5.76
C LEU A 117 1.73 -15.03 -5.94
N ALA A 118 2.09 -15.72 -4.87
CA ALA A 118 2.90 -16.95 -4.92
C ALA A 118 2.19 -18.14 -5.58
N SER A 119 0.86 -18.09 -5.77
CA SER A 119 0.13 -19.14 -6.48
C SER A 119 0.15 -18.98 -8.00
N TRP A 120 0.62 -17.84 -8.52
CA TRP A 120 0.72 -17.57 -9.95
C TRP A 120 1.90 -18.32 -10.55
N ALA A 121 1.73 -18.92 -11.73
CA ALA A 121 2.79 -19.66 -12.41
C ALA A 121 3.80 -18.74 -13.15
N HIS A 122 4.32 -17.69 -12.48
CA HIS A 122 5.19 -16.67 -13.07
C HIS A 122 6.47 -16.44 -12.24
N SER A 123 7.65 -16.66 -12.83
CA SER A 123 8.94 -16.63 -12.12
C SER A 123 9.28 -15.26 -11.52
N ASP A 124 8.94 -14.18 -12.22
CA ASP A 124 9.26 -12.84 -11.76
C ASP A 124 8.40 -12.44 -10.56
N ILE A 125 7.13 -12.88 -10.54
CA ILE A 125 6.23 -12.70 -9.41
C ILE A 125 6.76 -13.46 -8.19
N HIS A 126 7.22 -14.70 -8.37
CA HIS A 126 7.85 -15.47 -7.29
C HIS A 126 9.08 -14.75 -6.73
N THR A 127 9.94 -14.22 -7.60
CA THR A 127 11.15 -13.49 -7.19
C THR A 127 10.80 -12.26 -6.35
N LEU A 128 9.78 -11.50 -6.75
CA LEU A 128 9.30 -10.35 -5.99
C LEU A 128 8.68 -10.78 -4.66
N VAL A 129 7.88 -11.84 -4.63
CA VAL A 129 7.28 -12.36 -3.40
C VAL A 129 8.34 -12.81 -2.40
N ASP A 130 9.36 -13.53 -2.85
CA ASP A 130 10.46 -13.97 -1.98
C ASP A 130 11.22 -12.76 -1.41
N ALA A 131 11.52 -11.74 -2.22
CA ALA A 131 12.16 -10.51 -1.76
C ALA A 131 11.28 -9.74 -0.75
N MET A 132 9.97 -9.62 -1.01
CA MET A 132 9.03 -8.98 -0.09
C MET A 132 8.93 -9.73 1.25
N ARG A 133 8.98 -11.07 1.23
CA ARG A 133 9.02 -11.88 2.45
C ARG A 133 10.33 -11.72 3.19
N ASP A 134 11.46 -11.73 2.49
CA ASP A 134 12.76 -11.46 3.10
C ASP A 134 12.78 -10.10 3.78
N ASP A 135 12.09 -9.08 3.24
CA ASP A 135 11.98 -7.78 3.90
C ASP A 135 11.06 -7.83 5.13
N LEU A 136 9.90 -8.48 5.07
CA LEU A 136 8.89 -8.42 6.13
C LEU A 136 9.15 -9.39 7.30
N PHE A 137 9.88 -10.49 7.11
CA PHE A 137 9.95 -11.61 8.05
C PHE A 137 11.34 -11.81 8.71
N VAL A 138 12.21 -10.78 8.69
CA VAL A 138 13.55 -10.80 9.34
C VAL A 138 13.48 -10.85 10.86
#